data_AF-A0A353BHY5-F1
#
_entry.id   AF-A0A353BHY5-F1
#
_cell.length_a   1.000
_cell.length_b   1.000
_cell.length_c   1.000
_cell.angle_alpha   90.00
_cell.angle_beta   90.00
_cell.angle_gamma   90.00
#
_symmetry.space_group_name_H-M   'P 1'
#
loop_
_entity.id
_entity.type
_entity.pdbx_description
1 polymer ?
#
loop_
_entity_poly.entity_id
_entity_poly.type
_entity_poly.pdbx_seq_one_letter_code
_entity_poly.pdbx_strand_id
1 'polypeptide(L)'
;MARPRRLVILGSTGSIGSQVMEVVRRHPGLFRVVGLAANSRFELLARQMAEFRPGLVCVGQGQARGSIARAAAGLRICLAEGGRGLELAAGMPGADMTVNALVGAAGL
;
A
#
# COMPACT_ATOMS: atom_id res chain seq x y z
N MET A 1 -1.24 19.67 -18.49
CA MET A 1 -1.36 19.38 -17.04
C MET A 1 -0.39 18.26 -16.67
N ALA A 2 0.29 18.34 -15.53
CA ALA A 2 1.21 17.30 -15.09
C ALA A 2 0.43 16.04 -14.67
N ARG A 3 1.00 14.85 -14.92
CA ARG A 3 0.41 13.58 -14.49
C ARG A 3 0.35 13.48 -12.95
N PRO A 4 -0.64 12.78 -12.36
CA PRO A 4 -0.66 12.51 -10.92
C PRO A 4 0.62 11.79 -10.48
N ARG A 5 1.16 12.18 -9.32
CA ARG A 5 2.33 11.53 -8.72
C ARG A 5 1.97 10.16 -8.16
N ARG A 6 2.78 9.17 -8.50
CA ARG A 6 2.58 7.77 -8.16
C ARG A 6 3.20 7.49 -6.80
N LEU A 7 2.37 7.13 -5.82
CA LEU A 7 2.76 6.95 -4.42
C LEU A 7 2.78 5.48 -4.02
N VAL A 8 3.82 5.11 -3.28
CA VAL A 8 3.82 3.90 -2.43
C VAL A 8 3.65 4.33 -0.98
N ILE A 9 2.81 3.63 -0.22
CA ILE A 9 2.60 3.93 1.20
C ILE A 9 2.90 2.69 2.03
N LEU A 10 4.01 2.74 2.77
CA LEU A 10 4.42 1.69 3.70
C LEU A 10 3.77 1.94 5.05
N GLY A 11 2.98 0.99 5.55
CA GLY A 11 2.19 1.17 6.78
C GLY A 11 0.83 1.86 6.56
N SER A 12 0.15 1.54 5.46
CA SER A 12 -1.07 2.23 5.00
C SER A 12 -2.26 2.15 5.97
N THR A 13 -2.29 1.14 6.84
CA THR A 13 -3.35 0.94 7.84
C THR A 13 -3.02 1.54 9.22
N GLY A 14 -1.82 2.11 9.37
CA GLY A 14 -1.42 2.89 10.54
C GLY A 14 -2.06 4.29 10.56
N SER A 15 -1.79 5.07 11.61
CA SER A 15 -2.33 6.43 11.76
C SER A 15 -1.86 7.35 10.63
N ILE A 16 -0.55 7.47 10.41
CA ILE A 16 0.02 8.31 9.33
C ILE A 16 -0.42 7.79 7.96
N GLY A 17 -0.33 6.47 7.72
CA GLY A 17 -0.76 5.87 6.47
C GLY A 17 -2.22 6.19 6.12
N SER A 18 -3.13 6.06 7.09
CA SER A 18 -4.56 6.35 6.89
C SER A 18 -4.83 7.83 6.60
N GLN A 19 -4.12 8.74 7.26
CA GLN A 19 -4.18 10.18 6.99
C GLN A 19 -3.67 10.50 5.58
N VAL A 20 -2.60 9.87 5.14
CA VAL A 20 -2.10 10.01 3.76
C VAL A 20 -3.13 9.51 2.75
N MET A 21 -3.80 8.38 3.01
CA MET A 21 -4.90 7.94 2.14
C MET A 21 -6.00 9.00 2.04
N GLU A 22 -6.35 9.68 3.14
CA GLU A 22 -7.34 10.75 3.13
C GLU A 22 -6.92 11.93 2.25
N VAL A 23 -5.65 12.35 2.32
CA VAL A 23 -5.10 13.37 1.42
C VAL A 23 -5.21 12.93 -0.05
N VAL A 24 -4.88 11.67 -0.35
CA VAL A 24 -5.00 11.14 -1.72
C VAL A 24 -6.46 11.15 -2.19
N ARG A 25 -7.44 10.82 -1.34
CA ARG A 25 -8.88 10.91 -1.68
C ARG A 25 -9.32 12.31 -2.04
N ARG A 26 -8.83 13.30 -1.30
CA ARG A 26 -9.17 14.72 -1.52
C ARG A 26 -8.50 15.29 -2.78
N HIS A 27 -7.43 14.67 -3.25
CA HIS A 27 -6.62 15.17 -4.38
C HIS A 27 -6.28 14.11 -5.44
N PRO A 28 -7.28 13.44 -6.06
CA PRO A 28 -7.06 12.35 -7.02
C PRO A 28 -6.38 12.79 -8.33
N GLY A 29 -6.43 14.09 -8.66
CA GLY A 29 -5.71 14.66 -9.80
C GLY A 29 -4.21 14.88 -9.54
N LEU A 30 -3.78 14.88 -8.27
CA LEU A 30 -2.39 15.10 -7.87
C LEU A 30 -1.68 13.81 -7.49
N PHE A 31 -2.40 12.83 -6.96
CA PHE A 31 -1.81 11.60 -6.43
C PHE A 31 -2.52 10.35 -6.93
N ARG A 32 -1.73 9.30 -7.13
CA ARG A 32 -2.21 7.96 -7.46
C ARG A 32 -1.47 6.94 -6.63
N VAL A 33 -2.18 6.17 -5.81
CA VAL A 33 -1.57 5.05 -5.08
C VAL A 33 -1.25 3.93 -6.07
N VAL A 34 0.02 3.50 -6.06
CA VAL A 34 0.50 2.38 -6.89
C VAL A 34 1.00 1.21 -6.05
N GLY A 35 1.37 1.45 -4.79
CA GLY A 35 1.78 0.41 -3.86
C GLY A 35 1.28 0.67 -2.44
N LEU A 36 0.90 -0.39 -1.74
CA LEU A 36 0.55 -0.34 -0.31
C LEU A 36 1.34 -1.41 0.45
N ALA A 37 1.69 -1.13 1.70
CA ALA A 37 2.14 -2.17 2.62
C ALA A 37 1.44 -2.08 3.97
N ALA A 38 1.07 -3.21 4.57
CA ALA A 38 0.49 -3.25 5.90
C ALA A 38 0.76 -4.59 6.61
N ASN A 39 1.07 -4.52 7.91
CA ASN A 39 1.31 -5.72 8.72
C ASN A 39 0.07 -6.20 9.48
N SER A 40 -0.98 -5.37 9.58
CA SER A 40 -2.21 -5.66 10.31
C SER A 40 -3.40 -4.85 9.78
N ARG A 41 -4.59 -5.08 10.34
CA ARG A 41 -5.88 -4.44 9.96
C ARG A 41 -6.26 -4.74 8.51
N PHE A 42 -6.25 -6.03 8.15
CA PHE A 42 -6.47 -6.49 6.77
C PHE A 42 -7.83 -6.14 6.18
N GLU A 43 -8.87 -5.94 7.00
CA GLU A 43 -10.15 -5.41 6.51
C GLU A 43 -10.04 -3.98 5.99
N LEU A 44 -9.27 -3.12 6.68
CA LEU A 44 -9.00 -1.77 6.22
C LEU A 44 -8.14 -1.79 4.96
N LEU A 45 -7.12 -2.65 4.93
CA LEU A 45 -6.30 -2.85 3.73
C LEU A 45 -7.15 -3.30 2.54
N ALA A 46 -8.08 -4.24 2.74
CA ALA A 46 -8.99 -4.70 1.69
C ALA A 46 -9.85 -3.56 1.12
N ARG A 47 -10.36 -2.68 1.99
CA ARG A 47 -11.09 -1.47 1.55
C ARG A 47 -10.20 -0.53 0.75
N GLN A 48 -8.97 -0.29 1.21
CA GLN A 48 -7.98 0.52 0.49
C GLN A 48 -7.63 -0.11 -0.88
N MET A 49 -7.51 -1.42 -0.97
CA MET A 49 -7.25 -2.12 -2.23
C MET A 49 -8.38 -1.96 -3.23
N ALA A 50 -9.62 -2.11 -2.78
CA ALA A 50 -10.81 -1.94 -3.62
C ALA A 50 -10.95 -0.49 -4.12
N GLU A 51 -10.69 0.47 -3.23
CA GLU A 51 -10.80 1.91 -3.49
C GLU A 51 -9.71 2.40 -4.47
N PHE A 52 -8.44 2.15 -4.15
CA PHE A 52 -7.31 2.76 -4.88
C PHE A 52 -6.71 1.87 -5.96
N ARG A 53 -7.04 0.57 -5.96
CA ARG A 53 -6.56 -0.43 -6.93
C ARG A 53 -5.06 -0.32 -7.21
N PRO A 54 -4.20 -0.42 -6.17
CA PRO A 54 -2.75 -0.38 -6.35
C PRO A 54 -2.28 -1.53 -7.25
N GLY A 55 -1.07 -1.44 -7.80
CA GLY A 55 -0.46 -2.54 -8.57
C GLY A 55 0.24 -3.57 -7.69
N LEU A 56 0.71 -3.17 -6.51
CA LEU A 56 1.38 -4.04 -5.54
C LEU A 56 0.82 -3.81 -4.15
N VAL A 57 0.65 -4.89 -3.40
CA VAL A 57 0.32 -4.84 -1.98
C VAL A 57 1.26 -5.79 -1.26
N CYS A 58 2.02 -5.27 -0.31
CA CYS A 58 2.82 -6.07 0.61
C CYS A 58 2.06 -6.28 1.92
N VAL A 59 2.02 -7.52 2.40
CA VAL A 59 1.52 -7.83 3.74
C VAL A 59 2.60 -8.44 4.63
N GLY A 60 2.34 -8.48 5.93
CA GLY A 60 3.17 -9.24 6.89
C GLY A 60 3.29 -10.73 6.52
N GLN A 61 4.20 -11.45 7.17
CA GLN A 61 4.31 -12.91 6.98
C GLN A 61 3.19 -13.68 7.74
N GLY A 62 2.98 -14.94 7.38
CA GLY A 62 2.11 -15.88 8.09
C GLY A 62 0.69 -15.92 7.53
N GLN A 63 -0.32 -15.77 8.39
CA GLN A 63 -1.73 -15.87 7.97
C GLN A 63 -2.24 -14.67 7.16
N ALA A 64 -1.44 -13.61 7.03
CA ALA A 64 -1.82 -12.35 6.42
C ALA A 64 -2.33 -12.50 4.97
N ARG A 65 -1.64 -13.29 4.14
CA ARG A 65 -2.07 -13.54 2.76
C ARG A 65 -3.41 -14.24 2.67
N GLY A 66 -3.68 -15.21 3.54
CA GLY A 66 -4.99 -15.87 3.60
C GLY A 66 -6.12 -14.88 3.91
N SER A 67 -5.89 -13.95 4.83
CA SER A 67 -6.87 -12.93 5.21
C SER A 67 -7.21 -11.95 4.08
N ILE A 68 -6.25 -11.64 3.21
CA ILE A 68 -6.42 -10.65 2.13
C ILE A 68 -6.66 -11.26 0.75
N ALA A 69 -6.35 -12.55 0.54
CA ALA A 69 -6.43 -13.20 -0.78
C ALA A 69 -7.82 -13.07 -1.42
N ARG A 70 -8.89 -13.22 -0.63
CA ARG A 70 -10.26 -13.04 -1.14
C ARG A 70 -10.56 -11.60 -1.57
N ALA A 71 -10.03 -10.61 -0.86
CA ALA A 71 -10.18 -9.21 -1.24
C ALA A 71 -9.33 -8.83 -2.45
N ALA A 72 -8.19 -9.51 -2.64
CA ALA A 72 -7.37 -9.38 -3.84
C ALA A 72 -7.98 -10.10 -5.05
N ALA A 73 -8.85 -11.10 -4.83
CA ALA A 73 -9.50 -11.83 -5.91
C ALA A 73 -10.34 -10.88 -6.77
N GLY A 74 -10.03 -10.81 -8.06
CA GLY A 74 -10.68 -9.88 -9.00
C GLY A 74 -10.00 -8.52 -9.14
N LEU A 75 -8.96 -8.23 -8.35
CA LEU A 75 -8.11 -7.06 -8.52
C LEU A 75 -6.81 -7.45 -9.22
N ARG A 76 -6.31 -6.58 -10.11
CA ARG A 76 -4.99 -6.75 -10.72
C ARG A 76 -3.88 -6.29 -9.76
N ILE A 77 -3.74 -7.00 -8.65
CA ILE A 77 -2.79 -6.70 -7.57
C ILE A 77 -1.76 -7.82 -7.49
N CYS A 78 -0.48 -7.45 -7.48
CA CYS A 78 0.58 -8.34 -7.05
C CYS A 78 0.61 -8.35 -5.51
N LEU A 79 0.44 -9.52 -4.89
CA LEU A 79 0.59 -9.69 -3.44
C LEU A 79 2.01 -10.16 -3.12
N ALA A 80 2.70 -9.42 -2.26
CA ALA A 80 4.00 -9.79 -1.71
C ALA A 80 3.94 -9.91 -0.19
N GLU A 81 4.90 -10.60 0.42
CA GLU A 81 4.90 -10.89 1.86
C GLU A 81 6.25 -10.63 2.51
N GLY A 82 6.23 -10.17 3.77
CA GLY A 82 7.39 -10.00 4.62
C GLY A 82 8.38 -8.94 4.15
N GLY A 83 9.61 -8.99 4.69
CA GLY A 83 10.64 -7.97 4.44
C GLY A 83 10.96 -7.78 2.96
N ARG A 84 11.11 -8.88 2.19
CA ARG A 84 11.35 -8.79 0.75
C ARG A 84 10.20 -8.14 -0.02
N GLY A 85 8.95 -8.42 0.38
CA GLY A 85 7.79 -7.74 -0.20
C GLY A 85 7.80 -6.24 0.11
N LEU A 86 8.28 -5.86 1.30
CA LEU A 86 8.38 -4.49 1.73
C LEU A 86 9.46 -3.73 0.96
N GLU A 87 10.64 -4.33 0.76
CA GLU A 87 11.70 -3.81 -0.09
C GLU A 87 11.23 -3.59 -1.53
N LEU A 88 10.50 -4.56 -2.09
CA LEU A 88 9.90 -4.45 -3.43
C LEU A 88 8.89 -3.29 -3.52
N ALA A 89 8.11 -3.07 -2.46
CA ALA A 89 7.20 -1.93 -2.42
C ALA A 89 7.98 -0.61 -2.33
N ALA A 90 8.95 -0.52 -1.42
CA ALA A 90 9.74 0.68 -1.21
C ALA A 90 10.49 1.13 -2.49
N GLY A 91 11.02 0.16 -3.24
CA GLY A 91 11.73 0.35 -4.50
C GLY A 91 10.89 0.15 -5.76
N MET A 92 9.56 0.20 -5.68
CA MET A 92 8.68 -0.10 -6.82
C MET A 92 9.05 0.75 -8.07
N PRO A 93 9.39 0.11 -9.20
CA PRO A 93 9.65 0.82 -10.44
C PRO A 93 8.44 1.65 -10.89
N GLY A 94 8.68 2.92 -11.20
CA GLY A 94 7.65 3.84 -11.68
C GLY A 94 6.76 4.44 -10.58
N ALA A 95 7.07 4.22 -9.30
CA ALA A 95 6.65 5.13 -8.23
C ALA A 95 7.47 6.43 -8.31
N ASP A 96 6.84 7.57 -8.07
CA ASP A 96 7.52 8.87 -8.00
C ASP A 96 7.96 9.19 -6.55
N MET A 97 7.30 8.59 -5.55
CA MET A 97 7.57 8.82 -4.13
C MET A 97 7.08 7.65 -3.26
N THR A 98 7.83 7.37 -2.20
CA THR A 98 7.48 6.40 -1.16
C THR A 98 7.28 7.13 0.16
N VAL A 99 6.13 6.90 0.80
CA VAL A 99 5.82 7.37 2.14
C VAL A 99 6.09 6.24 3.11
N ASN A 100 7.08 6.42 3.98
CA ASN A 100 7.37 5.49 5.05
C ASN A 100 6.58 5.89 6.32
N ALA A 101 5.52 5.16 6.63
CA ALA A 101 4.70 5.31 7.83
C ALA A 101 4.81 4.09 8.77
N LEU A 102 5.90 3.32 8.63
CA LEU A 102 6.22 2.22 9.52
C LEU A 102 6.84 2.73 10.83
N VAL A 103 6.86 1.87 11.84
CA VAL A 103 7.45 2.18 13.16
C VAL A 103 8.52 1.16 13.51
N GLY A 104 9.49 1.58 14.31
CA GLY A 104 10.60 0.73 14.77
C GLY A 104 11.53 0.27 13.64
N ALA A 105 12.25 -0.84 13.88
CA ALA A 105 13.24 -1.36 12.95
C ALA A 105 12.67 -1.77 11.58
N ALA A 106 11.35 -1.98 11.47
CA ALA A 106 10.70 -2.30 10.20
C ALA A 106 10.71 -1.14 9.19
N GLY A 107 10.95 0.09 9.65
CA GLY A 107 11.00 1.29 8.82
C GLY A 107 12.41 1.74 8.41
N LEU A 108 13.46 1.01 8.80
CA LEU A 108 14.85 1.27 8.43
C LEU A 108 15.25 0.38 7.25
#